data_AF-A0A9X1JS52-F1
#
_entry.id   AF-A0A9X1JS52-F1
#
_cell.length_a   1.000
_cell.length_b   1.000
_cell.length_c   1.000
_cell.angle_alpha   90.00
_cell.angle_beta   90.00
_cell.angle_gamma   90.00
#
_symmetry.space_group_name_H-M   'P 1'
#
loop_
_entity.id
_entity.type
_entity.pdbx_description
1 polymer ?
#
loop_
_entity_poly.entity_id
_entity_poly.type
_entity_poly.pdbx_seq_one_letter_code
_entity_poly.pdbx_strand_id
1 'polypeptide(L)'
;MKKIHYIIAFIAFGTLLSFQEAKKTSGKEINWITIEEAVELQKKEPKKIIMDVYTNWCGPCKLLDKNTFHNADVVDYINEHYYAVKFNGEGNDVVTFNEKTFKNPKYDPAKANRRNSAHEFTGYLKVRAYPTIVYFDEEANIIAPISGYRKPQQLELYLKLFQSDKYKEMDTQEKFNEYYKSFKPTFKE
;
A
#
# COMPACT_ATOMS: atom_id res chain seq x y z
N MET A 1 36.38 -72.45 35.97
CA MET A 1 36.70 -71.26 36.80
C MET A 1 36.00 -70.04 36.20
N LYS A 2 35.28 -69.30 37.05
CA LYS A 2 34.18 -68.39 36.72
C LYS A 2 34.62 -67.20 35.84
N LYS A 3 33.99 -67.00 34.67
CA LYS A 3 34.10 -65.77 33.87
C LYS A 3 32.82 -64.95 34.02
N ILE A 4 32.89 -63.93 34.87
CA ILE A 4 31.86 -62.93 35.10
C ILE A 4 31.87 -61.97 33.91
N HIS A 5 30.77 -61.89 33.17
CA HIS A 5 30.58 -60.88 32.11
C HIS A 5 29.75 -59.73 32.69
N TYR A 6 30.36 -58.56 32.79
CA TYR A 6 29.68 -57.32 33.15
C TYR A 6 28.84 -56.84 31.96
N ILE A 7 27.53 -56.74 32.15
CA ILE A 7 26.61 -56.08 31.22
C ILE A 7 26.73 -54.57 31.47
N ILE A 8 27.39 -53.86 30.56
CA ILE A 8 27.35 -52.39 30.52
C ILE A 8 26.09 -52.00 29.76
N ALA A 9 25.05 -51.58 30.50
CA ALA A 9 23.88 -50.95 29.92
C ALA A 9 24.22 -49.49 29.54
N PHE A 10 24.46 -49.25 28.25
CA PHE A 10 24.54 -47.91 27.68
C PHE A 10 23.13 -47.33 27.58
N ILE A 11 22.75 -46.50 28.56
CA ILE A 11 21.55 -45.66 28.47
C ILE A 11 21.87 -44.51 27.51
N ALA A 12 21.48 -44.67 26.25
CA ALA A 12 21.48 -43.58 25.27
C ALA A 12 20.38 -42.59 25.65
N PHE A 13 20.73 -41.60 26.47
CA PHE A 13 19.89 -40.45 26.76
C PHE A 13 19.92 -39.52 25.54
N GLY A 14 19.07 -39.82 24.55
CA GLY A 14 18.88 -38.99 23.38
C GLY A 14 18.18 -37.69 23.76
N THR A 15 18.96 -36.64 24.04
CA THR A 15 18.43 -35.27 24.12
C THR A 15 18.01 -34.84 22.73
N LEU A 16 16.71 -34.94 22.45
CA LEU A 16 16.05 -34.25 21.35
C LEU A 16 16.17 -32.74 21.61
N LEU A 17 17.20 -32.12 21.05
CA LEU A 17 17.25 -30.66 20.90
C LEU A 17 16.26 -30.29 19.81
N SER A 18 15.02 -30.01 20.21
CA SER A 18 14.04 -29.36 19.34
C SER A 18 14.57 -27.96 18.99
N PHE A 19 15.14 -27.83 17.80
CA PHE A 19 15.36 -26.54 17.15
C PHE A 19 13.97 -25.93 16.90
N GLN A 20 13.51 -25.09 17.82
CA GLN A 20 12.40 -24.19 17.54
C GLN A 20 12.93 -23.13 16.58
N GLU A 21 12.65 -23.33 15.30
CA GLU A 21 12.85 -22.30 14.29
C GLU A 21 11.92 -21.13 14.64
N ALA A 22 12.50 -20.05 15.14
CA ALA A 22 11.77 -18.82 15.42
C ALA A 22 11.23 -18.31 14.08
N LYS A 23 9.93 -18.54 13.84
CA LYS A 23 9.21 -18.01 12.70
C LYS A 23 9.24 -16.49 12.82
N LYS A 24 10.23 -15.86 12.18
CA LYS A 24 10.29 -14.42 11.99
C LYS A 24 9.04 -14.05 11.21
N THR A 25 8.01 -13.58 11.89
CA THR A 25 6.87 -12.94 11.26
C THR A 25 7.38 -11.63 10.67
N SER A 26 8.01 -11.69 9.49
CA SER A 26 8.01 -10.52 8.61
C SER A 26 6.54 -10.26 8.33
N GLY A 27 5.98 -9.19 8.92
CA GLY A 27 4.66 -8.73 8.52
C GLY A 27 4.66 -8.56 7.01
N LYS A 28 3.58 -8.98 6.34
CA LYS A 28 3.42 -8.66 4.92
C LYS A 28 3.40 -7.13 4.77
N GLU A 29 4.04 -6.64 3.73
CA GLU A 29 4.03 -5.21 3.37
C GLU A 29 3.28 -5.04 2.04
N ILE A 30 2.83 -3.81 1.76
CA ILE A 30 2.25 -3.48 0.45
C ILE A 30 3.35 -3.54 -0.61
N ASN A 31 3.05 -4.17 -1.75
CA ASN A 31 3.94 -4.27 -2.90
C ASN A 31 3.93 -2.94 -3.68
N TRP A 32 4.67 -1.96 -3.18
CA TRP A 32 4.82 -0.66 -3.83
C TRP A 32 5.67 -0.76 -5.09
N ILE A 33 5.15 -0.24 -6.21
CA ILE A 33 5.81 -0.19 -7.52
C ILE A 33 5.70 1.22 -8.12
N THR A 34 6.35 1.47 -9.26
CA THR A 34 6.16 2.74 -9.99
C THR A 34 4.88 2.72 -10.81
N ILE A 35 4.42 3.90 -11.27
CA ILE A 35 3.22 3.98 -12.12
C ILE A 35 3.46 3.33 -13.49
N GLU A 36 4.68 3.41 -14.02
CA GLU A 36 5.10 2.75 -15.25
C GLU A 36 5.01 1.23 -15.11
N GLU A 37 5.55 0.69 -14.02
CA GLU A 37 5.47 -0.75 -13.72
C GLU A 37 4.02 -1.20 -13.58
N ALA A 38 3.18 -0.42 -12.89
CA ALA A 38 1.77 -0.73 -12.73
C ALA A 38 1.03 -0.77 -14.08
N VAL A 39 1.28 0.20 -14.98
CA VAL A 39 0.70 0.24 -16.33
C VAL A 39 1.19 -0.93 -17.19
N GLU A 40 2.47 -1.31 -17.09
CA GLU A 40 2.97 -2.50 -17.81
C GLU A 40 2.37 -3.81 -17.27
N LEU A 41 2.10 -3.88 -15.97
CA LEU A 41 1.42 -5.04 -15.37
C LEU A 41 -0.05 -5.11 -15.77
N GLN A 42 -0.77 -3.98 -15.85
CA GLN A 42 -2.16 -3.93 -16.33
C GLN A 42 -2.33 -4.51 -17.74
N LYS A 43 -1.33 -4.37 -18.62
CA LYS A 43 -1.34 -4.99 -19.96
C LYS A 43 -1.34 -6.52 -19.92
N LYS A 44 -0.87 -7.12 -18.83
CA LYS A 44 -0.78 -8.58 -18.64
C LYS A 44 -1.95 -9.10 -17.82
N GLU A 45 -2.25 -8.44 -16.71
CA GLU A 45 -3.33 -8.77 -15.79
C GLU A 45 -4.05 -7.48 -15.41
N PRO A 46 -5.21 -7.18 -16.02
CA PRO A 46 -5.98 -5.97 -15.72
C PRO A 46 -6.37 -5.92 -14.24
N LYS A 47 -5.87 -4.90 -13.55
CA LYS A 47 -6.12 -4.65 -12.12
C LYS A 47 -6.06 -3.16 -11.86
N LYS A 48 -6.93 -2.64 -11.00
CA LYS A 48 -6.97 -1.20 -10.66
C LYS A 48 -5.68 -0.75 -9.98
N ILE A 49 -5.38 0.55 -10.05
CA ILE A 49 -4.22 1.14 -9.38
C ILE A 49 -4.69 1.98 -8.19
N ILE A 50 -3.98 1.82 -7.06
CA ILE A 50 -4.06 2.74 -5.92
C ILE A 50 -2.72 3.43 -5.77
N MET A 51 -2.71 4.77 -5.73
CA MET A 51 -1.50 5.56 -5.61
C MET A 51 -1.52 6.39 -4.33
N ASP A 52 -0.55 6.17 -3.44
CA ASP A 52 -0.25 7.08 -2.32
C ASP A 52 0.61 8.23 -2.81
N VAL A 53 0.03 9.44 -2.86
CA VAL A 53 0.75 10.67 -3.16
C VAL A 53 1.10 11.37 -1.85
N TYR A 54 2.38 11.32 -1.50
CA TYR A 54 2.93 11.80 -0.22
C TYR A 54 4.03 12.85 -0.40
N THR A 55 4.53 13.38 0.71
CA THR A 55 5.80 14.13 0.75
C THR A 55 6.60 13.78 2.01
N ASN A 56 7.92 13.94 1.98
CA ASN A 56 8.82 13.56 3.09
C ASN A 56 8.58 14.33 4.40
N TRP A 57 8.13 15.58 4.30
CA TRP A 57 7.89 16.47 5.45
C TRP A 57 6.46 16.35 6.01
N CYS A 58 5.56 15.68 5.30
CA CYS A 58 4.14 15.59 5.66
C CYS A 58 3.93 14.64 6.84
N GLY A 59 3.61 15.21 8.02
CA GLY A 59 3.27 14.45 9.22
C GLY A 59 2.10 13.48 9.03
N PRO A 60 0.93 13.93 8.51
CA PRO A 60 -0.21 13.05 8.26
C PRO A 60 0.09 11.89 7.28
N CYS A 61 1.01 12.08 6.33
CA CYS A 61 1.44 11.03 5.41
C CYS A 61 2.18 9.91 6.15
N LYS A 62 3.06 10.27 7.10
CA LYS A 62 3.75 9.31 7.96
C LYS A 62 2.78 8.57 8.88
N LEU A 63 1.72 9.24 9.33
CA LEU A 63 0.66 8.60 10.11
C LEU A 63 -0.13 7.59 9.26
N LEU A 64 -0.47 7.94 8.02
CA LEU A 64 -1.15 7.04 7.08
C LEU A 64 -0.31 5.77 6.84
N ASP A 65 0.97 5.95 6.54
CA ASP A 65 1.93 4.87 6.34
C ASP A 65 2.01 3.97 7.58
N LYS A 66 2.25 4.55 8.75
CA LYS A 66 2.41 3.80 10.01
C LYS A 66 1.14 3.07 10.45
N ASN A 67 0.00 3.76 10.46
CA ASN A 67 -1.21 3.25 11.12
C ASN A 67 -2.15 2.52 10.17
N THR A 68 -2.03 2.75 8.85
CA THR A 68 -2.98 2.22 7.87
C THR A 68 -2.31 1.29 6.88
N PHE A 69 -1.19 1.67 6.27
CA PHE A 69 -0.52 0.83 5.27
C PHE A 69 0.29 -0.34 5.86
N HIS A 70 0.48 -0.38 7.18
CA HIS A 70 1.00 -1.56 7.88
C HIS A 70 -0.09 -2.40 8.55
N ASN A 71 -1.37 -2.04 8.42
CA ASN A 71 -2.48 -2.86 8.90
C ASN A 71 -2.62 -4.12 8.02
N ALA A 72 -2.69 -5.30 8.63
CA ALA A 72 -2.67 -6.57 7.89
C ALA A 72 -3.84 -6.71 6.90
N ASP A 73 -5.05 -6.30 7.29
CA ASP A 73 -6.23 -6.40 6.43
C ASP A 73 -6.11 -5.45 5.23
N VAL A 74 -5.55 -4.25 5.45
CA VAL A 74 -5.25 -3.28 4.38
C VAL A 74 -4.19 -3.82 3.41
N VAL A 75 -3.08 -4.36 3.95
CA VAL A 75 -2.00 -4.92 3.14
C VAL A 75 -2.51 -6.06 2.27
N ASP A 76 -3.22 -7.01 2.87
CA ASP A 76 -3.73 -8.19 2.16
C ASP A 76 -4.70 -7.76 1.05
N TYR A 77 -5.65 -6.86 1.35
CA TYR A 77 -6.62 -6.39 0.36
C TYR A 77 -5.98 -5.60 -0.77
N ILE A 78 -5.05 -4.70 -0.47
CA ILE A 78 -4.35 -3.91 -1.50
C ILE A 78 -3.54 -4.82 -2.41
N ASN A 79 -2.76 -5.74 -1.86
CA ASN A 79 -1.94 -6.65 -2.67
C ASN A 79 -2.77 -7.61 -3.52
N GLU A 80 -3.94 -8.01 -3.04
CA GLU A 80 -4.87 -8.86 -3.78
C GLU A 80 -5.50 -8.11 -4.95
N HIS A 81 -6.06 -6.92 -4.70
CA HIS A 81 -6.97 -6.25 -5.62
C HIS A 81 -6.40 -5.06 -6.38
N TYR A 82 -5.22 -4.55 -6.01
CA TYR A 82 -4.61 -3.39 -6.65
C TYR A 82 -3.16 -3.58 -7.03
N TYR A 83 -2.72 -2.82 -8.03
CA TYR A 83 -1.33 -2.40 -8.13
C TYR A 83 -1.13 -1.14 -7.29
N ALA A 84 -0.25 -1.21 -6.29
CA ALA A 84 -0.01 -0.13 -5.36
C ALA A 84 1.19 0.72 -5.78
N VAL A 85 0.97 2.02 -5.98
CA VAL A 85 2.00 2.97 -6.39
C VAL A 85 2.29 3.94 -5.25
N LYS A 86 3.57 4.20 -5.00
CA LYS A 86 4.00 5.22 -4.02
C LYS A 86 4.71 6.33 -4.76
N PHE A 87 4.21 7.55 -4.64
CA PHE A 87 4.71 8.68 -5.41
C PHE A 87 4.93 9.91 -4.52
N ASN A 88 6.15 10.44 -4.54
CA ASN A 88 6.46 11.69 -3.84
C ASN A 88 6.02 12.88 -4.68
N GLY A 89 4.92 13.52 -4.28
CA GLY A 89 4.31 14.62 -5.02
C GLY A 89 5.15 15.90 -5.10
N GLU A 90 6.25 15.97 -4.35
CA GLU A 90 7.25 17.05 -4.39
C GLU A 90 8.66 16.51 -4.69
N GLY A 91 8.77 15.25 -5.13
CA GLY A 91 10.03 14.58 -5.47
C GLY A 91 10.63 15.07 -6.79
N ASN A 92 11.74 14.45 -7.18
CA ASN A 92 12.49 14.75 -8.40
C ASN A 92 12.52 13.57 -9.40
N ASP A 93 11.69 12.55 -9.16
CA ASP A 93 11.55 11.43 -10.08
C ASP A 93 11.09 11.94 -11.46
N VAL A 94 11.43 11.20 -12.51
CA VAL A 94 10.90 11.45 -13.85
C VAL A 94 9.83 10.41 -14.09
N VAL A 95 8.60 10.86 -14.35
CA VAL A 95 7.45 9.97 -14.53
C VAL A 95 7.01 10.00 -15.99
N THR A 96 6.84 8.83 -16.61
CA THR A 96 6.24 8.71 -17.94
C THR A 96 4.88 8.04 -17.84
N PHE A 97 3.82 8.76 -18.21
CA PHE A 97 2.44 8.28 -18.10
C PHE A 97 1.62 8.79 -19.27
N ASN A 98 0.86 7.91 -19.94
CA ASN A 98 0.10 8.21 -21.16
C ASN A 98 0.94 8.95 -22.21
N GLU A 99 2.11 8.38 -22.53
CA GLU A 99 3.10 8.92 -23.50
C GLU A 99 3.66 10.30 -23.16
N LYS A 100 3.29 10.87 -22.01
CA LYS A 100 3.78 12.15 -21.53
C LYS A 100 4.81 11.96 -20.42
N THR A 101 5.90 12.72 -20.50
CA THR A 101 6.91 12.79 -19.44
C THR A 101 6.63 13.98 -18.53
N PHE A 102 6.67 13.75 -17.23
CA PHE A 102 6.49 14.73 -16.16
C PHE A 102 7.75 14.81 -15.31
N LYS A 103 8.12 16.02 -14.89
CA LYS A 103 9.29 16.28 -14.05
C LYS A 103 8.94 17.24 -12.90
N ASN A 104 9.92 17.53 -12.05
CA ASN A 104 9.86 18.66 -11.11
C ASN A 104 11.01 19.65 -11.40
N PRO A 105 10.88 20.53 -12.41
CA PRO A 105 11.98 21.40 -12.84
C PRO A 105 12.40 22.43 -11.79
N LYS A 106 11.57 22.67 -10.77
CA LYS A 106 11.84 23.60 -9.67
C LYS A 106 12.29 22.90 -8.39
N TYR A 107 12.53 21.58 -8.44
CA TYR A 107 12.98 20.80 -7.31
C TYR A 107 14.30 21.35 -6.76
N ASP A 108 14.33 21.59 -5.46
CA ASP A 108 15.51 22.02 -4.71
C ASP A 108 16.00 20.86 -3.82
N PRO A 109 17.18 20.25 -4.09
CA PRO A 109 17.72 19.16 -3.27
C PRO A 109 17.91 19.53 -1.80
N ALA A 110 18.19 20.81 -1.49
CA ALA A 110 18.34 21.25 -0.10
C ALA A 110 17.00 21.23 0.68
N LYS A 111 15.87 21.14 -0.04
CA LYS A 111 14.52 21.03 0.51
C LYS A 111 13.94 19.61 0.41
N ALA A 112 14.73 18.59 0.11
CA ALA A 112 14.24 17.21 -0.04
C ALA A 112 13.37 16.70 1.13
N ASN A 113 13.63 17.18 2.35
CA ASN A 113 12.87 16.83 3.57
C ASN A 113 12.06 18.01 4.15
N ARG A 114 11.80 19.02 3.34
CA ARG A 114 10.99 20.21 3.65
C ARG A 114 10.06 20.49 2.48
N ARG A 115 9.19 21.51 2.59
CA ARG A 115 8.31 21.89 1.49
C ARG A 115 9.13 22.27 0.26
N ASN A 116 8.86 21.59 -0.86
CA ASN A 116 9.46 21.80 -2.18
C ASN A 116 8.38 22.23 -3.18
N SER A 117 8.77 22.46 -4.44
CA SER A 117 7.78 22.63 -5.51
C SER A 117 7.02 21.33 -5.77
N ALA A 118 5.74 21.45 -6.09
CA ALA A 118 4.96 20.31 -6.56
C ALA A 118 5.50 19.78 -7.89
N HIS A 119 5.61 18.47 -8.00
CA HIS A 119 5.92 17.76 -9.24
C HIS A 119 4.81 17.97 -10.27
N GLU A 120 5.13 18.06 -11.56
CA GLU A 120 4.13 18.28 -12.62
C GLU A 120 3.05 17.19 -12.66
N PHE A 121 3.46 15.94 -12.41
CA PHE A 121 2.54 14.80 -12.30
C PHE A 121 1.52 14.96 -11.17
N THR A 122 1.89 15.54 -10.03
CA THR A 122 0.95 15.88 -8.94
C THR A 122 -0.18 16.79 -9.43
N GLY A 123 0.16 17.78 -10.25
CA GLY A 123 -0.82 18.67 -10.88
C GLY A 123 -1.72 17.95 -11.88
N TYR A 124 -1.16 17.04 -12.68
CA TYR A 124 -1.91 16.19 -13.61
C TYR A 124 -2.94 15.30 -12.88
N LEU A 125 -2.56 14.75 -11.72
CA LEU A 125 -3.42 13.94 -10.85
C LEU A 125 -4.47 14.77 -10.08
N LYS A 126 -4.49 16.10 -10.25
CA LYS A 126 -5.37 17.04 -9.52
C LYS A 126 -5.21 16.97 -8.00
N VAL A 127 -4.02 16.59 -7.50
CA VAL A 127 -3.73 16.54 -6.07
C VAL A 127 -3.53 17.95 -5.53
N ARG A 128 -4.28 18.31 -4.47
CA ARG A 128 -4.29 19.66 -3.87
C ARG A 128 -3.81 19.69 -2.42
N ALA A 129 -3.66 18.54 -1.78
CA ALA A 129 -3.21 18.39 -0.40
C ALA A 129 -2.55 17.02 -0.21
N TYR A 130 -1.77 16.86 0.86
CA TYR A 130 -1.11 15.60 1.20
C TYR A 130 -1.56 15.09 2.58
N PRO A 131 -1.68 13.75 2.77
CA PRO A 131 -1.63 12.74 1.71
C PRO A 131 -2.86 12.84 0.80
N THR A 132 -2.75 12.35 -0.43
CA THR A 132 -3.90 12.06 -1.29
C THR A 132 -3.73 10.68 -1.88
N ILE A 133 -4.77 9.85 -1.79
CA ILE A 133 -4.80 8.53 -2.42
C ILE A 133 -5.55 8.68 -3.75
N VAL A 134 -4.88 8.38 -4.86
CA VAL A 134 -5.48 8.46 -6.20
C VAL A 134 -5.82 7.06 -6.68
N TYR A 135 -7.03 6.89 -7.20
CA TYR A 135 -7.51 5.62 -7.75
C TYR A 135 -7.57 5.70 -9.28
N PHE A 136 -7.20 4.60 -9.94
CA PHE A 136 -7.29 4.45 -11.38
C PHE A 136 -8.01 3.14 -11.72
N ASP A 137 -8.67 3.10 -12.87
CA ASP A 137 -9.26 1.88 -13.40
C ASP A 137 -8.19 0.97 -14.03
N GLU A 138 -8.63 -0.16 -14.58
CA GLU A 138 -7.84 -1.21 -15.20
C GLU A 138 -7.10 -0.76 -16.47
N GLU A 139 -7.52 0.37 -17.07
CA GLU A 139 -6.91 1.00 -18.23
C GLU A 139 -6.09 2.25 -17.87
N ALA A 140 -5.80 2.45 -16.58
CA ALA A 140 -5.08 3.58 -16.03
C ALA A 140 -5.79 4.94 -16.20
N ASN A 141 -7.10 4.98 -16.40
CA ASN A 141 -7.84 6.24 -16.31
C ASN A 141 -8.01 6.63 -14.84
N ILE A 142 -7.79 7.92 -14.54
CA ILE A 142 -7.95 8.44 -13.19
C ILE A 142 -9.44 8.42 -12.81
N ILE A 143 -9.77 7.71 -11.73
CA ILE A 143 -11.11 7.68 -11.14
C ILE A 143 -11.29 8.89 -10.22
N ALA A 144 -10.50 8.99 -9.15
CA ALA A 144 -10.66 10.06 -8.16
C ALA A 144 -9.41 10.26 -7.28
N PRO A 145 -9.05 11.51 -6.95
CA PRO A 145 -8.13 11.83 -5.87
C PRO A 145 -8.88 12.00 -4.53
N ILE A 146 -8.58 11.16 -3.54
CA ILE A 146 -9.17 11.21 -2.20
C ILE A 146 -8.15 11.78 -1.20
N SER A 147 -8.34 13.03 -0.82
CA SER A 147 -7.40 13.74 0.06
C SER A 147 -7.60 13.46 1.55
N GLY A 148 -6.48 13.46 2.28
CA GLY A 148 -6.39 13.41 3.73
C GLY A 148 -6.05 12.03 4.28
N TYR A 149 -5.62 12.01 5.54
CA TYR A 149 -5.38 10.78 6.30
C TYR A 149 -6.67 9.94 6.41
N ARG A 150 -6.51 8.62 6.36
CA ARG A 150 -7.58 7.64 6.53
C ARG A 150 -7.09 6.53 7.44
N LYS A 151 -7.89 6.18 8.46
CA LYS A 151 -7.69 4.96 9.23
C LYS A 151 -8.04 3.71 8.41
N PRO A 152 -7.64 2.49 8.83
CA PRO A 152 -7.95 1.25 8.10
C PRO A 152 -9.40 1.13 7.64
N GLN A 153 -10.38 1.32 8.53
CA GLN A 153 -11.80 1.16 8.18
C GLN A 153 -12.31 2.26 7.25
N GLN A 154 -11.76 3.47 7.36
CA GLN A 154 -12.11 4.57 6.47
C GLN A 154 -11.50 4.35 5.08
N LEU A 155 -10.31 3.76 5.00
CA LEU A 155 -9.68 3.40 3.73
C LEU A 155 -10.43 2.24 3.08
N GLU A 156 -10.85 1.24 3.86
CA GLU A 156 -11.64 0.09 3.40
C GLU A 156 -12.88 0.50 2.60
N LEU A 157 -13.59 1.53 3.07
CA LEU A 157 -14.77 2.06 2.40
C LEU A 157 -14.48 2.46 0.95
N TYR A 158 -13.38 3.19 0.72
CA TYR A 158 -12.97 3.65 -0.60
C TYR A 158 -12.38 2.53 -1.43
N LEU A 159 -11.54 1.67 -0.84
CA LEU A 159 -11.02 0.47 -1.49
C LEU A 159 -12.17 -0.35 -2.08
N LYS A 160 -13.16 -0.73 -1.26
CA LYS A 160 -14.30 -1.52 -1.75
C LYS A 160 -15.19 -0.76 -2.72
N LEU A 161 -15.38 0.55 -2.52
CA LEU A 161 -16.18 1.40 -3.42
C LEU A 161 -15.58 1.44 -4.84
N PHE A 162 -14.27 1.64 -4.95
CA PHE A 162 -13.60 1.74 -6.23
C PHE A 162 -13.33 0.37 -6.85
N GLN A 163 -12.95 -0.64 -6.07
CA GLN A 163 -12.73 -1.99 -6.55
C GLN A 163 -13.99 -2.58 -7.20
N SER A 164 -15.16 -2.36 -6.59
CA SER A 164 -16.44 -2.92 -7.06
C SER A 164 -17.17 -2.04 -8.08
N ASP A 165 -16.54 -0.98 -8.57
CA ASP A 165 -17.15 0.02 -9.48
C ASP A 165 -18.40 0.73 -8.96
N LYS A 166 -18.78 0.53 -7.69
CA LYS A 166 -19.95 1.17 -7.06
C LYS A 166 -19.91 2.70 -7.11
N TYR A 167 -18.73 3.31 -7.24
CA TYR A 167 -18.59 4.75 -7.44
C TYR A 167 -19.35 5.26 -8.68
N LYS A 168 -19.54 4.43 -9.71
CA LYS A 168 -20.29 4.78 -10.93
C LYS A 168 -21.79 5.02 -10.63
N GLU A 169 -22.30 4.49 -9.52
CA GLU A 169 -23.67 4.69 -9.05
C GLU A 169 -23.81 5.93 -8.14
N MET A 170 -22.69 6.50 -7.67
CA MET A 170 -22.64 7.63 -6.73
C MET A 170 -22.67 8.97 -7.47
N ASP A 171 -23.68 9.14 -8.33
CA ASP A 171 -23.88 10.36 -9.14
C ASP A 171 -24.41 11.56 -8.33
N THR A 172 -24.88 11.33 -7.09
CA THR A 172 -25.27 12.38 -6.15
C THR A 172 -24.62 12.21 -4.78
N GLN A 173 -24.54 13.32 -4.04
CA GLN A 173 -24.01 13.33 -2.68
C GLN A 173 -24.87 12.48 -1.73
N GLU A 174 -26.18 12.44 -1.96
CA GLU A 174 -27.14 11.66 -1.19
C GLU A 174 -26.84 10.17 -1.29
N LYS A 175 -26.65 9.64 -2.51
CA LYS A 175 -26.31 8.22 -2.71
C LYS A 175 -24.99 7.85 -2.05
N PHE A 176 -23.97 8.72 -2.17
CA PHE A 176 -22.70 8.50 -1.46
C PHE A 176 -22.89 8.50 0.06
N ASN A 177 -23.69 9.41 0.60
CA ASN A 177 -23.97 9.47 2.04
C ASN A 177 -24.70 8.22 2.54
N GLU A 178 -25.62 7.67 1.74
CA GLU A 178 -26.32 6.41 2.05
C GLU A 178 -25.36 5.22 2.05
N TYR A 179 -24.50 5.13 1.03
CA TYR A 179 -23.42 4.13 1.01
C TYR A 179 -22.52 4.26 2.24
N TYR A 180 -22.07 5.47 2.56
CA TYR A 180 -21.21 5.73 3.71
C TYR A 180 -21.86 5.29 5.04
N LYS A 181 -23.15 5.61 5.25
CA LYS A 181 -23.87 5.25 6.48
C LYS A 181 -24.16 3.74 6.59
N SER A 182 -24.34 3.07 5.46
CA SER A 182 -24.64 1.63 5.42
C SER A 182 -23.39 0.75 5.41
N PHE A 183 -22.22 1.33 5.09
CA PHE A 183 -20.96 0.62 5.06
C PHE A 183 -20.57 0.10 6.45
N LYS A 184 -20.37 -1.21 6.54
CA LYS A 184 -19.92 -1.89 7.76
C LYS A 184 -18.49 -2.36 7.54
N PRO A 185 -17.49 -1.68 8.14
CA PRO A 185 -16.10 -2.07 7.95
C PRO A 185 -15.83 -3.45 8.54
N THR A 186 -14.92 -4.16 7.89
CA THR A 186 -14.44 -5.50 8.29
C THR A 186 -12.97 -5.48 8.67
N PHE A 187 -12.23 -4.44 8.28
CA PHE A 187 -10.83 -4.28 8.65
C PHE A 187 -10.71 -3.90 10.12
N LYS A 188 -9.64 -4.38 10.76
CA LYS A 188 -9.25 -3.97 12.11
C LYS A 188 -8.68 -2.56 12.09
N GLU A 189 -8.94 -1.80 13.16
CA GLU A 189 -8.36 -0.47 13.39
C GLU A 189 -6.90 -0.53 13.85
#